data_AF-A0A6G1W995-F1
#
_entry.id   AF-A0A6G1W995-F1
#
_cell.length_a   1.000
_cell.length_b   1.000
_cell.length_c   1.000
_cell.angle_alpha   90.00
_cell.angle_beta   90.00
_cell.angle_gamma   90.00
#
_symmetry.space_group_name_H-M   'P 1'
#
loop_
_entity.id
_entity.type
_entity.pdbx_description
1 polymer ?
#
loop_
_entity_poly.entity_id
_entity_poly.type
_entity_poly.pdbx_seq_one_letter_code
_entity_poly.pdbx_strand_id
1 'polypeptide(L)'
;MERSADSPQGDETSAENEKPAEPVASLRRKPKGEQQADFYVPTLYDVGTRDFRLIMDVAVFRLSKKDSRPNSRITYDLPDGHVTVTSGANGMASVWDFDIVLMAISHLTESMNRYREGKGEKPGPSFRPPVGDVLKFCRRENGGKQKDSIVGALERLGSTFVSIERKKKVKNKSVTINEGENLIAKFSVITNDDTGKLEFIEIKVADWMYREITEGKNLDVLTVHPDYFLIEPGIGRFLYRLARRAAGKTTATWGFRTIYERSGSTSKFFEFSRMLRSIIKANDIPEYTILEEPGKMGPMLTMTHRAMEEIVPPATGSAD
;
A
#
# COMPACT_ATOMS: atom_id res chain seq x y z
N MET A 1 -42.57 -18.71 70.04
CA MET A 1 -41.30 -19.34 70.40
C MET A 1 -40.76 -19.98 69.14
N GLU A 2 -39.66 -19.40 68.67
CA GLU A 2 -38.59 -19.96 67.82
C GLU A 2 -38.98 -20.75 66.57
N ARG A 3 -38.74 -20.13 65.40
CA ARG A 3 -38.18 -20.83 64.25
C ARG A 3 -37.04 -20.00 63.65
N SER A 4 -35.93 -20.70 63.50
CA SER A 4 -34.58 -20.26 63.17
C SER A 4 -34.49 -19.47 61.86
N ALA A 5 -33.70 -18.40 61.89
CA ALA A 5 -33.25 -17.69 60.70
C ALA A 5 -32.02 -18.42 60.14
N ASP A 6 -32.16 -18.97 58.94
CA ASP A 6 -31.08 -19.48 58.12
C ASP A 6 -30.61 -18.34 57.19
N SER A 7 -29.33 -18.01 57.27
CA SER A 7 -28.71 -16.92 56.49
C SER A 7 -28.15 -17.50 55.19
N PRO A 8 -28.49 -16.95 54.00
CA PRO A 8 -27.85 -17.39 52.78
C PRO A 8 -26.43 -16.80 52.68
N GLN A 9 -25.46 -17.69 52.49
CA GLN A 9 -24.07 -17.36 52.13
C GLN A 9 -24.04 -16.43 50.91
N GLY A 10 -23.31 -15.33 51.05
CA GLY A 10 -22.96 -14.44 49.95
C GLY A 10 -22.00 -15.16 48.99
N ASP A 11 -22.42 -15.28 47.75
CA ASP A 11 -21.61 -15.78 46.65
C ASP A 11 -20.73 -14.61 46.17
N GLU A 12 -19.52 -14.50 46.74
CA GLU A 12 -18.46 -13.63 46.25
C GLU A 12 -18.00 -14.13 44.88
N THR A 13 -18.72 -13.71 43.84
CA THR A 13 -18.27 -13.84 42.45
C THR A 13 -17.09 -12.89 42.25
N SER A 14 -15.91 -13.47 42.33
CA SER A 14 -14.63 -12.89 41.94
C SER A 14 -14.74 -12.20 40.58
N ALA A 15 -14.63 -10.88 40.58
CA ALA A 15 -14.46 -10.07 39.39
C ALA A 15 -13.14 -10.47 38.71
N GLU A 16 -13.24 -11.33 37.70
CA GLU A 16 -12.11 -11.66 36.84
C GLU A 16 -11.63 -10.39 36.14
N ASN A 17 -10.35 -10.12 36.39
CA ASN A 17 -9.57 -9.02 35.90
C ASN A 17 -9.38 -9.19 34.38
N GLU A 18 -10.34 -8.72 33.57
CA GLU A 18 -10.18 -8.63 32.11
C GLU A 18 -9.03 -7.65 31.79
N LYS A 19 -7.82 -8.20 31.62
CA LYS A 19 -6.70 -7.45 31.04
C LYS A 19 -7.14 -6.89 29.68
N PRO A 20 -6.97 -5.59 29.41
CA PRO A 20 -7.31 -5.04 28.11
C PRO A 20 -6.51 -5.76 27.02
N ALA A 21 -7.21 -6.36 26.06
CA ALA A 21 -6.59 -7.08 24.96
C ALA A 21 -5.56 -6.19 24.25
N GLU A 22 -4.33 -6.68 24.18
CA GLU A 22 -3.23 -6.02 23.47
C GLU A 22 -3.66 -5.71 22.03
N PRO A 23 -3.29 -4.54 21.49
CA PRO A 23 -3.61 -4.21 20.11
C PRO A 23 -3.03 -5.28 19.17
N VAL A 24 -3.87 -5.84 18.30
CA VAL A 24 -3.42 -6.76 17.25
C VAL A 24 -2.54 -5.97 16.29
N ALA A 25 -1.26 -6.35 16.20
CA ALA A 25 -0.29 -5.72 15.31
C ALA A 25 -0.78 -5.75 13.85
N SER A 26 -0.59 -4.63 13.13
CA SER A 26 -0.85 -4.53 11.69
C SER A 26 0.33 -5.06 10.87
N LEU A 27 1.53 -5.12 11.44
CA LEU A 27 2.72 -5.67 10.81
C LEU A 27 2.87 -7.17 11.06
N ARG A 28 3.00 -7.95 9.99
CA ARG A 28 3.42 -9.35 10.09
C ARG A 28 4.91 -9.47 10.43
N ARG A 29 5.29 -10.63 10.96
CA ARG A 29 6.70 -10.93 11.27
C ARG A 29 7.55 -10.93 9.98
N LYS A 30 8.79 -10.46 10.11
CA LYS A 30 9.80 -10.55 9.03
C LYS A 30 10.07 -12.01 8.67
N PRO A 31 10.14 -12.38 7.38
CA PRO A 31 10.52 -13.72 6.94
C PRO A 31 11.87 -14.17 7.54
N LYS A 32 11.98 -15.47 7.85
CA LYS A 32 13.25 -16.07 8.31
C LYS A 32 14.29 -16.00 7.19
N GLY A 33 15.48 -15.46 7.46
CA GLY A 33 16.57 -15.34 6.49
C GLY A 33 16.82 -13.92 5.95
N GLU A 34 15.93 -12.95 6.20
CA GLU A 34 16.17 -11.53 5.83
C GLU A 34 17.24 -10.81 6.68
N GLN A 35 17.78 -11.47 7.73
CA GLN A 35 18.78 -10.86 8.62
C GLN A 35 20.20 -10.83 8.01
N GLN A 36 20.44 -11.57 6.93
CA GLN A 36 21.75 -11.68 6.31
C GLN A 36 21.69 -11.11 4.89
N ALA A 37 22.29 -9.93 4.70
CA ALA A 37 22.49 -9.37 3.37
C ALA A 37 23.51 -10.25 2.62
N ASP A 38 23.17 -10.70 1.42
CA ASP A 38 24.12 -11.36 0.52
C ASP A 38 25.17 -10.33 0.09
N PHE A 39 26.31 -10.31 0.80
CA PHE A 39 27.36 -9.27 0.70
C PHE A 39 28.06 -9.20 -0.68
N TYR A 40 27.82 -10.16 -1.57
CA TYR A 40 28.70 -10.38 -2.72
C TYR A 40 28.19 -9.87 -4.08
N VAL A 41 26.90 -9.55 -4.25
CA VAL A 41 26.38 -8.87 -5.46
C VAL A 41 25.11 -8.11 -5.09
N PRO A 42 24.96 -6.80 -5.41
CA PRO A 42 23.67 -6.12 -5.31
C PRO A 42 22.66 -6.84 -6.20
N THR A 43 21.73 -7.53 -5.56
CA THR A 43 20.72 -8.33 -6.24
C THR A 43 19.57 -7.45 -6.70
N LEU A 44 18.69 -8.00 -7.53
CA LEU A 44 17.47 -7.32 -7.95
C LEU A 44 16.63 -6.86 -6.72
N TYR A 45 16.61 -7.63 -5.64
CA TYR A 45 15.78 -7.27 -4.48
C TYR A 45 16.40 -6.20 -3.56
N ASP A 46 17.66 -5.79 -3.77
CA ASP A 46 18.35 -4.77 -2.95
C ASP A 46 18.02 -3.32 -3.35
N VAL A 47 17.22 -3.14 -4.41
CA VAL A 47 16.80 -1.81 -4.86
C VAL A 47 15.77 -1.21 -3.90
N GLY A 48 16.04 0.00 -3.42
CA GLY A 48 15.11 0.74 -2.55
C GLY A 48 13.74 0.92 -3.20
N THR A 49 12.68 0.54 -2.49
CA THR A 49 11.30 0.56 -3.02
C THR A 49 10.84 1.97 -3.37
N ARG A 50 10.20 2.11 -4.52
CA ARG A 50 9.64 3.36 -5.07
C ARG A 50 8.17 3.18 -5.45
N ASP A 51 7.38 4.24 -5.27
CA ASP A 51 5.98 4.32 -5.73
C ASP A 51 5.72 5.68 -6.41
N PHE A 52 4.77 5.72 -7.34
CA PHE A 52 4.38 6.94 -8.05
C PHE A 52 3.48 7.81 -7.18
N ARG A 53 3.94 9.03 -6.91
CA ARG A 53 3.19 10.01 -6.10
C ARG A 53 1.80 10.27 -6.65
N LEU A 54 1.67 10.30 -7.99
CA LEU A 54 0.45 10.58 -8.72
C LEU A 54 -0.77 9.77 -8.27
N ILE A 55 -0.56 8.51 -7.87
CA ILE A 55 -1.62 7.52 -7.58
C ILE A 55 -1.61 7.02 -6.12
N MET A 56 -0.91 7.72 -5.22
CA MET A 56 -0.85 7.35 -3.80
C MET A 56 -2.04 7.84 -2.97
N ASP A 57 -2.80 8.83 -3.43
CA ASP A 57 -3.96 9.35 -2.71
C ASP A 57 -5.28 8.65 -3.04
N VAL A 58 -5.30 7.77 -4.03
CA VAL A 58 -6.45 6.98 -4.44
C VAL A 58 -6.03 5.52 -4.62
N ALA A 59 -6.90 4.58 -4.29
CA ALA A 59 -6.61 3.16 -4.48
C ALA A 59 -6.85 2.76 -5.94
N VAL A 60 -5.78 2.59 -6.72
CA VAL A 60 -5.85 2.03 -8.09
C VAL A 60 -6.00 0.50 -8.10
N PHE A 61 -6.38 -0.07 -6.96
CA PHE A 61 -6.45 -1.49 -6.67
C PHE A 61 -7.53 -1.75 -5.62
N ARG A 62 -7.89 -3.03 -5.42
CA ARG A 62 -8.75 -3.44 -4.31
C ARG A 62 -7.97 -3.67 -3.01
N LEU A 63 -8.62 -3.43 -1.87
CA LEU A 63 -8.03 -3.62 -0.53
C LEU A 63 -8.30 -5.01 0.08
N SER A 64 -9.30 -5.73 -0.40
CA SER A 64 -9.69 -7.05 0.12
C SER A 64 -8.93 -8.15 -0.60
N LYS A 65 -8.52 -9.22 0.11
CA LYS A 65 -8.05 -10.47 -0.51
C LYS A 65 -9.22 -11.31 -1.04
N LYS A 66 -10.37 -11.27 -0.36
CA LYS A 66 -11.51 -12.17 -0.60
C LYS A 66 -12.41 -11.69 -1.74
N ASP A 67 -12.72 -10.40 -1.77
CA ASP A 67 -13.60 -9.82 -2.79
C ASP A 67 -12.78 -9.51 -4.05
N SER A 68 -12.85 -10.38 -5.07
CA SER A 68 -12.04 -10.28 -6.29
C SER A 68 -12.46 -9.15 -7.23
N ARG A 69 -13.69 -8.62 -7.09
CA ARG A 69 -14.23 -7.53 -7.89
C ARG A 69 -14.07 -7.71 -9.42
N PRO A 70 -14.65 -8.78 -10.01
CA PRO A 70 -14.64 -8.95 -11.48
C PRO A 70 -15.57 -7.95 -12.15
N ASN A 71 -15.19 -7.46 -13.34
CA ASN A 71 -15.99 -6.54 -14.17
C ASN A 71 -16.56 -5.34 -13.40
N SER A 72 -15.77 -4.80 -12.47
CA SER A 72 -16.21 -3.76 -11.55
C SER A 72 -15.60 -2.42 -11.89
N ARG A 73 -16.21 -1.35 -11.38
CA ARG A 73 -15.72 0.03 -11.52
C ARG A 73 -15.61 0.70 -10.16
N ILE A 74 -14.54 1.47 -9.96
CA ILE A 74 -14.42 2.48 -8.92
C ILE A 74 -14.27 3.82 -9.62
N THR A 75 -14.97 4.85 -9.14
CA THR A 75 -14.78 6.22 -9.58
C THR A 75 -14.45 7.07 -8.37
N TYR A 76 -13.40 7.87 -8.47
CA TYR A 76 -12.97 8.83 -7.47
C TYR A 76 -13.17 10.23 -8.00
N ASP A 77 -13.96 11.03 -7.30
CA ASP A 77 -14.13 12.45 -7.58
C ASP A 77 -13.03 13.25 -6.86
N LEU A 78 -12.18 13.90 -7.63
CA LEU A 78 -11.09 14.74 -7.14
C LEU A 78 -11.38 16.21 -7.48
N PRO A 79 -10.80 17.19 -6.75
CA PRO A 79 -11.02 18.61 -7.04
C PRO A 79 -10.64 19.02 -8.48
N ASP A 80 -9.68 18.32 -9.09
CA ASP A 80 -9.12 18.60 -10.41
C ASP A 80 -9.58 17.65 -11.53
N GLY A 81 -10.47 16.71 -11.24
CA GLY A 81 -11.02 15.76 -12.21
C GLY A 81 -11.47 14.44 -11.59
N HIS A 82 -11.39 13.34 -12.35
CA HIS A 82 -11.87 12.04 -11.92
C HIS A 82 -10.84 10.96 -12.17
N VAL A 83 -10.74 9.99 -11.25
CA VAL A 83 -9.96 8.76 -11.49
C VAL A 83 -10.94 7.60 -11.54
N THR A 84 -10.95 6.87 -12.65
CA THR A 84 -11.74 5.65 -12.81
C THR A 84 -10.81 4.44 -12.83
N VAL A 85 -11.14 3.41 -12.06
CA VAL A 85 -10.47 2.12 -12.06
C VAL A 85 -11.47 1.05 -12.46
N THR A 86 -11.20 0.32 -13.53
CA THR A 86 -12.02 -0.80 -13.98
C THR A 86 -11.24 -2.10 -13.97
N SER A 87 -11.94 -3.21 -13.77
CA SER A 87 -11.36 -4.56 -13.77
C SER A 87 -11.97 -5.46 -14.83
N GLY A 88 -11.19 -6.40 -15.34
CA GLY A 88 -11.68 -7.46 -16.22
C GLY A 88 -12.31 -8.64 -15.47
N ALA A 89 -12.52 -9.74 -16.21
CA ALA A 89 -13.16 -10.96 -15.70
C ALA A 89 -12.37 -11.64 -14.56
N ASN A 90 -11.03 -11.54 -14.57
CA ASN A 90 -10.16 -12.15 -13.56
C ASN A 90 -10.14 -11.39 -12.22
N GLY A 91 -10.89 -10.28 -12.13
CA GLY A 91 -10.93 -9.45 -10.95
C GLY A 91 -9.99 -8.24 -11.01
N MET A 92 -10.17 -7.33 -10.05
CA MET A 92 -9.32 -6.16 -9.88
C MET A 92 -8.00 -6.55 -9.21
N ALA A 93 -6.91 -5.97 -9.68
CA ALA A 93 -5.62 -6.04 -9.01
C ALA A 93 -5.78 -5.60 -7.56
N SER A 94 -5.25 -6.41 -6.65
CA SER A 94 -5.22 -6.08 -5.23
C SER A 94 -4.00 -5.25 -4.87
N VAL A 95 -4.03 -4.61 -3.70
CA VAL A 95 -2.88 -3.90 -3.14
C VAL A 95 -1.63 -4.79 -3.02
N TRP A 96 -1.79 -6.10 -2.89
CA TRP A 96 -0.68 -7.05 -2.92
C TRP A 96 -0.22 -7.31 -4.35
N ASP A 97 -1.12 -7.48 -5.33
CA ASP A 97 -0.70 -7.62 -6.73
C ASP A 97 0.14 -6.40 -7.17
N PHE A 98 -0.24 -5.20 -6.71
CA PHE A 98 0.47 -3.96 -6.96
C PHE A 98 1.93 -3.94 -6.45
N ASP A 99 2.32 -4.81 -5.52
CA ASP A 99 3.73 -4.94 -5.08
C ASP A 99 4.68 -5.25 -6.25
N ILE A 100 4.20 -5.99 -7.26
CA ILE A 100 4.97 -6.31 -8.47
C ILE A 100 5.23 -5.05 -9.30
N VAL A 101 4.24 -4.15 -9.35
CA VAL A 101 4.38 -2.84 -10.02
C VAL A 101 5.37 -1.97 -9.27
N LEU A 102 5.32 -1.96 -7.93
CA LEU A 102 6.33 -1.27 -7.11
C LEU A 102 7.75 -1.76 -7.40
N MET A 103 7.94 -3.08 -7.54
CA MET A 103 9.24 -3.64 -7.93
C MET A 103 9.70 -3.10 -9.29
N ALA A 104 8.85 -3.19 -10.31
CA ALA A 104 9.18 -2.73 -11.66
C ALA A 104 9.54 -1.23 -11.69
N ILE A 105 8.78 -0.40 -10.98
CA ILE A 105 9.04 1.05 -10.84
C ILE A 105 10.38 1.30 -10.14
N SER A 106 10.65 0.56 -9.07
CA SER A 106 11.89 0.69 -8.28
C SER A 106 13.11 0.42 -9.16
N HIS A 107 13.07 -0.68 -9.93
CA HIS A 107 14.12 -1.03 -10.87
C HIS A 107 14.28 -0.05 -12.00
N LEU A 108 13.18 0.35 -12.64
CA LEU A 108 13.24 1.30 -13.75
C LEU A 108 13.83 2.64 -13.29
N THR A 109 13.45 3.09 -12.09
CA THR A 109 13.99 4.31 -11.48
C THR A 109 15.50 4.18 -11.21
N GLU A 110 15.92 3.09 -10.57
CA GLU A 110 17.34 2.85 -10.26
C GLU A 110 18.20 2.75 -11.54
N SER A 111 17.75 1.98 -12.53
CA SER A 111 18.43 1.88 -13.82
C SER A 111 18.51 3.23 -14.54
N MET A 112 17.46 4.04 -14.46
CA MET A 112 17.46 5.38 -15.05
C MET A 112 18.40 6.34 -14.31
N ASN A 113 18.52 6.23 -12.98
CA ASN A 113 19.49 6.99 -12.20
C ASN A 113 20.93 6.62 -12.60
N ARG A 114 21.24 5.32 -12.72
CA ARG A 114 22.55 4.86 -13.20
C ARG A 114 22.86 5.37 -14.61
N TYR A 115 21.88 5.35 -15.51
CA TYR A 115 22.03 5.92 -16.85
C TYR A 115 22.35 7.42 -16.80
N ARG A 116 21.63 8.20 -15.99
CA ARG A 116 21.90 9.65 -15.80
C ARG A 116 23.29 9.92 -15.21
N GLU A 117 23.81 9.00 -14.40
CA GLU A 117 25.18 9.05 -13.86
C GLU A 117 26.24 8.51 -14.81
N GLY A 118 25.88 8.05 -16.02
CA GLY A 118 26.80 7.46 -17.00
C GLY A 118 27.31 6.05 -16.64
N LYS A 119 26.63 5.35 -15.71
CA LYS A 119 27.01 4.02 -15.18
C LYS A 119 26.23 2.86 -15.81
N GLY A 120 25.53 3.08 -16.92
CA GLY A 120 24.74 2.04 -17.59
C GLY A 120 24.02 2.55 -18.83
N GLU A 121 23.33 1.65 -19.53
CA GLU A 121 22.50 1.98 -20.69
C GLU A 121 21.13 2.53 -20.28
N LYS A 122 20.46 3.22 -21.21
CA LYS A 122 19.10 3.71 -20.99
C LYS A 122 18.16 2.51 -20.83
N PRO A 123 17.45 2.37 -19.70
CA PRO A 123 16.56 1.23 -19.50
C PRO A 123 15.37 1.27 -20.46
N GLY A 124 14.99 0.10 -20.99
CA GLY A 124 13.74 -0.08 -21.72
C GLY A 124 12.52 -0.21 -20.79
N PRO A 125 11.31 -0.32 -21.35
CA PRO A 125 10.06 -0.42 -20.57
C PRO A 125 9.77 -1.84 -20.05
N SER A 126 10.53 -2.85 -20.49
CA SER A 126 10.38 -4.23 -20.05
C SER A 126 11.30 -4.56 -18.88
N PHE A 127 10.77 -5.33 -17.92
CA PHE A 127 11.46 -5.79 -16.73
C PHE A 127 11.29 -7.31 -16.58
N ARG A 128 12.40 -8.06 -16.51
CA ARG A 128 12.40 -9.53 -16.51
C ARG A 128 13.08 -10.15 -15.27
N PRO A 129 12.46 -10.09 -14.08
CA PRO A 129 13.03 -10.67 -12.87
C PRO A 129 12.80 -12.19 -12.78
N PRO A 130 13.70 -12.94 -12.11
CA PRO A 130 13.38 -14.28 -11.61
C PRO A 130 12.22 -14.22 -10.60
N VAL A 131 11.31 -15.20 -10.62
CA VAL A 131 10.15 -15.20 -9.71
C VAL A 131 10.56 -15.26 -8.23
N GLY A 132 11.69 -15.90 -7.93
CA GLY A 132 12.24 -15.94 -6.57
C GLY A 132 12.57 -14.55 -6.03
N ASP A 133 13.13 -13.68 -6.87
CA ASP A 133 13.47 -12.30 -6.50
C ASP A 133 12.24 -11.43 -6.33
N VAL A 134 11.20 -11.67 -7.14
CA VAL A 134 9.89 -11.01 -6.97
C VAL A 134 9.28 -11.34 -5.60
N LEU A 135 9.29 -12.61 -5.22
CA LEU A 135 8.79 -13.04 -3.91
C LEU A 135 9.63 -12.44 -2.78
N LYS A 136 10.96 -12.46 -2.88
CA LYS A 136 11.86 -11.84 -1.90
C LYS A 136 11.63 -10.33 -1.76
N PHE A 137 11.58 -9.59 -2.87
CA PHE A 137 11.33 -8.14 -2.86
C PHE A 137 10.00 -7.81 -2.18
N CYS A 138 8.94 -8.56 -2.52
CA CYS A 138 7.61 -8.39 -1.91
C CYS A 138 7.53 -8.96 -0.48
N ARG A 139 8.64 -9.46 0.08
CA ARG A 139 8.77 -10.15 1.37
C ARG A 139 7.80 -11.32 1.55
N ARG A 140 7.48 -12.03 0.47
CA ARG A 140 6.58 -13.19 0.47
C ARG A 140 7.36 -14.47 0.72
N GLU A 141 6.67 -15.47 1.24
CA GLU A 141 7.23 -16.82 1.34
C GLU A 141 7.54 -17.36 -0.06
N ASN A 142 8.67 -18.06 -0.17
CA ASN A 142 9.12 -18.67 -1.40
C ASN A 142 8.65 -20.13 -1.47
N GLY A 143 7.39 -20.34 -1.87
CA GLY A 143 6.78 -21.66 -2.05
C GLY A 143 6.13 -21.81 -3.43
N GLY A 144 5.86 -23.06 -3.84
CA GLY A 144 5.28 -23.37 -5.16
C GLY A 144 3.94 -22.65 -5.41
N LYS A 145 3.01 -22.75 -4.46
CA LYS A 145 1.71 -22.05 -4.53
C LYS A 145 1.86 -20.53 -4.67
N GLN A 146 2.84 -19.94 -4.00
CA GLN A 146 3.12 -18.52 -4.08
C GLN A 146 3.64 -18.14 -5.47
N LYS A 147 4.49 -18.96 -6.07
CA LYS A 147 4.94 -18.76 -7.46
C LYS A 147 3.77 -18.84 -8.44
N ASP A 148 2.91 -19.84 -8.32
CA ASP A 148 1.74 -19.98 -9.21
C ASP A 148 0.77 -18.80 -9.06
N SER A 149 0.64 -18.25 -7.84
CA SER A 149 -0.20 -17.09 -7.59
C SER A 149 0.26 -15.80 -8.29
N ILE A 150 1.54 -15.73 -8.71
CA ILE A 150 2.08 -14.58 -9.46
C ILE A 150 1.43 -14.48 -10.83
N VAL A 151 1.13 -15.60 -11.50
CA VAL A 151 0.47 -15.58 -12.81
C VAL A 151 -0.90 -14.91 -12.71
N GLY A 152 -1.72 -15.32 -11.74
CA GLY A 152 -3.02 -14.68 -11.50
C GLY A 152 -2.91 -13.21 -11.07
N ALA A 153 -1.83 -12.83 -10.38
CA ALA A 153 -1.56 -11.41 -10.07
C ALA A 153 -1.27 -10.61 -11.34
N LEU A 154 -0.45 -11.14 -12.25
CA LEU A 154 -0.13 -10.52 -13.54
C LEU A 154 -1.38 -10.38 -14.43
N GLU A 155 -2.25 -11.39 -14.47
CA GLU A 155 -3.52 -11.31 -15.20
C GLU A 155 -4.44 -10.21 -14.66
N ARG A 156 -4.55 -10.08 -13.33
CA ARG A 156 -5.33 -9.00 -12.70
C ARG A 156 -4.71 -7.63 -12.95
N LEU A 157 -3.39 -7.49 -12.87
CA LEU A 157 -2.68 -6.26 -13.19
C LEU A 157 -2.88 -5.86 -14.67
N GLY A 158 -2.73 -6.82 -15.58
CA GLY A 158 -2.89 -6.61 -17.02
C GLY A 158 -4.33 -6.30 -17.44
N SER A 159 -5.33 -6.65 -16.62
CA SER A 159 -6.74 -6.35 -16.88
C SER A 159 -7.32 -5.22 -16.03
N THR A 160 -6.54 -4.65 -15.09
CA THR A 160 -6.98 -3.49 -14.31
C THR A 160 -6.61 -2.22 -15.07
N PHE A 161 -7.62 -1.50 -15.54
CA PHE A 161 -7.48 -0.29 -16.33
C PHE A 161 -7.72 0.94 -15.45
N VAL A 162 -6.82 1.90 -15.51
CA VAL A 162 -6.89 3.16 -14.77
C VAL A 162 -7.01 4.30 -15.77
N SER A 163 -8.07 5.08 -15.67
CA SER A 163 -8.28 6.30 -16.44
C SER A 163 -8.26 7.50 -15.51
N ILE A 164 -7.48 8.51 -15.86
CA ILE A 164 -7.30 9.73 -15.11
C ILE A 164 -7.75 10.87 -16.02
N GLU A 165 -8.83 11.52 -15.61
CA GLU A 165 -9.33 12.74 -16.20
C GLU A 165 -8.81 13.94 -15.40
N ARG A 166 -8.19 14.91 -16.06
CA ARG A 166 -7.74 16.17 -15.42
C ARG A 166 -8.09 17.38 -16.25
N LYS A 167 -8.48 18.45 -15.57
CA LYS A 167 -8.64 19.77 -16.17
C LYS A 167 -7.28 20.48 -16.18
N LYS A 168 -6.74 20.77 -17.36
CA LYS A 168 -5.52 21.59 -17.52
C LYS A 168 -5.87 22.90 -18.21
N LYS A 169 -5.23 23.99 -17.77
CA LYS A 169 -5.23 25.26 -18.53
C LYS A 169 -4.11 25.21 -19.55
N VAL A 170 -4.45 25.23 -20.83
CA VAL A 170 -3.49 25.32 -21.94
C VAL A 170 -3.75 26.63 -22.67
N LYS A 171 -2.76 27.54 -22.59
CA LYS A 171 -2.91 28.93 -23.05
C LYS A 171 -4.12 29.59 -22.36
N ASN A 172 -5.10 30.08 -23.12
CA ASN A 172 -6.32 30.71 -22.61
C ASN A 172 -7.55 29.79 -22.59
N LYS A 173 -7.37 28.47 -22.78
CA LYS A 173 -8.49 27.51 -22.78
C LYS A 173 -8.31 26.46 -21.69
N SER A 174 -9.39 26.18 -20.97
CA SER A 174 -9.49 25.00 -20.11
C SER A 174 -9.76 23.80 -20.99
N VAL A 175 -8.87 22.82 -20.98
CA VAL A 175 -9.01 21.55 -21.70
C VAL A 175 -9.10 20.41 -20.69
N THR A 176 -9.98 19.46 -20.93
CA THR A 176 -10.03 18.21 -20.18
C THR A 176 -9.21 17.18 -20.93
N ILE A 177 -8.23 16.60 -20.26
CA ILE A 177 -7.41 15.51 -20.78
C ILE A 177 -7.84 14.25 -20.05
N ASN A 178 -8.18 13.20 -20.81
CA ASN A 178 -8.46 11.88 -20.28
C ASN A 178 -7.44 10.91 -20.86
N GLU A 179 -6.61 10.36 -19.98
CA GLU A 179 -5.60 9.37 -20.31
C GLU A 179 -5.89 8.11 -19.49
N GLY A 180 -5.81 6.94 -20.13
CA GLY A 180 -6.02 5.70 -19.42
C GLY A 180 -5.23 4.55 -19.99
N GLU A 181 -4.79 3.67 -19.11
CA GLU A 181 -3.97 2.51 -19.46
C GLU A 181 -4.14 1.41 -18.38
N ASN A 182 -3.80 0.17 -18.73
CA ASN A 182 -3.69 -0.91 -17.76
C ASN A 182 -2.52 -0.68 -16.82
N LEU A 183 -2.56 -1.25 -15.60
CA LEU A 183 -1.48 -1.10 -14.62
C LEU A 183 -0.14 -1.69 -15.12
N ILE A 184 -0.22 -2.73 -15.95
CA ILE A 184 0.89 -3.23 -16.76
C ILE A 184 0.42 -3.36 -18.21
N ALA A 185 1.27 -3.01 -19.17
CA ALA A 185 0.90 -3.02 -20.59
C ALA A 185 0.96 -4.43 -21.18
N LYS A 186 1.89 -5.26 -20.72
CA LYS A 186 2.07 -6.65 -21.17
C LYS A 186 2.77 -7.45 -20.07
N PHE A 187 2.49 -8.75 -20.01
CA PHE A 187 3.35 -9.68 -19.29
C PHE A 187 3.63 -10.93 -20.12
N SER A 188 4.67 -11.66 -19.75
CA SER A 188 4.99 -12.99 -20.24
C SER A 188 5.61 -13.78 -19.10
N VAL A 189 5.41 -15.09 -19.08
CA VAL A 189 5.93 -15.99 -18.05
C VAL A 189 6.82 -17.03 -18.71
N ILE A 190 7.95 -17.33 -18.09
CA ILE A 190 8.91 -18.32 -18.57
C ILE A 190 8.91 -19.46 -17.56
N THR A 191 8.42 -20.61 -18.01
CA THR A 191 8.34 -21.84 -17.25
C THR A 191 9.39 -22.81 -17.77
N ASN A 192 9.99 -23.55 -16.86
CA ASN A 192 10.91 -24.63 -17.20
C ASN A 192 10.12 -25.85 -17.69
N ASP A 193 10.34 -26.30 -18.92
CA ASP A 193 9.58 -27.40 -19.52
C ASP A 193 9.78 -28.74 -18.79
N ASP A 194 10.99 -29.01 -18.27
CA ASP A 194 11.29 -30.27 -17.59
C ASP A 194 10.63 -30.36 -16.19
N THR A 195 10.55 -29.22 -15.49
CA THR A 195 10.08 -29.18 -14.09
C THR A 195 8.67 -28.59 -13.93
N GLY A 196 8.14 -27.95 -14.97
CA GLY A 196 6.87 -27.20 -14.94
C GLY A 196 6.90 -25.96 -14.03
N LYS A 197 8.08 -25.56 -13.53
CA LYS A 197 8.20 -24.47 -12.55
C LYS A 197 8.36 -23.12 -13.24
N LEU A 198 7.63 -22.12 -12.75
CA LEU A 198 7.83 -20.72 -13.13
C LEU A 198 9.23 -20.26 -12.70
N GLU A 199 10.04 -19.80 -13.66
CA GLU A 199 11.39 -19.32 -13.43
C GLU A 199 11.48 -17.80 -13.48
N PHE A 200 10.94 -17.19 -14.55
CA PHE A 200 10.99 -15.75 -14.78
C PHE A 200 9.61 -15.22 -15.14
N ILE A 201 9.41 -13.95 -14.82
CA ILE A 201 8.31 -13.17 -15.39
C ILE A 201 8.94 -12.03 -16.19
N GLU A 202 8.27 -11.59 -17.25
CA GLU A 202 8.58 -10.38 -17.98
C GLU A 202 7.35 -9.48 -17.91
N ILE A 203 7.56 -8.21 -17.59
CA ILE A 203 6.51 -7.20 -17.44
C ILE A 203 6.92 -5.97 -18.24
N LYS A 204 6.04 -5.50 -19.12
CA LYS A 204 6.12 -4.16 -19.69
C LYS A 204 5.32 -3.21 -18.80
N VAL A 205 5.97 -2.22 -18.18
CA VAL A 205 5.25 -1.19 -17.42
C VAL A 205 4.35 -0.37 -18.34
N ALA A 206 3.32 0.26 -17.78
CA ALA A 206 2.47 1.18 -18.53
C ALA A 206 3.30 2.30 -19.16
N ASP A 207 2.97 2.72 -20.38
CA ASP A 207 3.72 3.72 -21.13
C ASP A 207 3.74 5.06 -20.39
N TRP A 208 2.66 5.44 -19.70
CA TRP A 208 2.66 6.66 -18.87
C TRP A 208 3.66 6.58 -17.70
N MET A 209 3.79 5.41 -17.06
CA MET A 209 4.76 5.19 -15.97
C MET A 209 6.19 5.29 -16.50
N TYR A 210 6.44 4.68 -17.66
CA TYR A 210 7.75 4.71 -18.30
C TYR A 210 8.17 6.13 -18.69
N ARG A 211 7.27 6.89 -19.33
CA ARG A 211 7.52 8.29 -19.69
C ARG A 211 7.80 9.14 -18.45
N GLU A 212 7.02 8.99 -17.38
CA GLU A 212 7.21 9.77 -16.15
C GLU A 212 8.61 9.58 -15.55
N ILE A 213 9.13 8.35 -15.56
CA ILE A 213 10.48 8.07 -15.02
C ILE A 213 11.59 8.53 -15.99
N THR A 214 11.43 8.28 -17.29
CA THR A 214 12.50 8.45 -18.27
C THR A 214 12.58 9.86 -18.87
N GLU A 215 11.46 10.55 -19.03
CA GLU A 215 11.35 11.87 -19.63
C GLU A 215 11.13 12.98 -18.61
N GLY A 216 10.64 12.64 -17.40
CA GLY A 216 10.41 13.59 -16.33
C GLY A 216 11.68 14.33 -15.90
N LYS A 217 11.60 15.66 -15.81
CA LYS A 217 12.69 16.52 -15.28
C LYS A 217 12.95 16.26 -13.80
N ASN A 218 11.88 16.04 -13.03
CA ASN A 218 11.90 15.60 -11.66
C ASN A 218 11.21 14.25 -11.60
N LEU A 219 11.83 13.27 -10.95
CA LEU A 219 11.24 11.97 -10.72
C LEU A 219 10.03 12.10 -9.77
N ASP A 220 8.81 11.91 -10.25
CA ASP A 220 7.59 11.90 -9.41
C ASP A 220 7.39 10.56 -8.68
N VAL A 221 8.48 10.00 -8.15
CA VAL A 221 8.48 8.78 -7.34
C VAL A 221 8.97 9.06 -5.93
N LEU A 222 8.32 8.44 -4.94
CA LEU A 222 8.69 8.54 -3.53
C LEU A 222 9.34 7.24 -3.06
N THR A 223 10.36 7.35 -2.21
CA THR A 223 10.89 6.19 -1.48
C THR A 223 9.83 5.63 -0.55
N VAL A 224 9.64 4.31 -0.58
CA VAL A 224 8.78 3.55 0.31
C VAL A 224 9.66 2.78 1.30
N HIS A 225 9.26 2.76 2.57
CA HIS A 225 9.95 2.03 3.63
C HIS A 225 9.89 0.53 3.37
N PRO A 226 10.99 -0.23 3.55
CA PRO A 226 11.00 -1.68 3.30
C PRO A 226 9.95 -2.47 4.10
N ASP A 227 9.63 -2.04 5.31
CA ASP A 227 8.60 -2.67 6.15
C ASP A 227 7.16 -2.43 5.64
N TYR A 228 6.96 -1.65 4.56
CA TYR A 228 5.66 -1.52 3.87
C TYR A 228 5.07 -2.89 3.50
N PHE A 229 5.90 -3.81 3.00
CA PHE A 229 5.46 -5.15 2.61
C PHE A 229 5.01 -6.01 3.80
N LEU A 230 5.36 -5.62 5.03
CA LEU A 230 4.93 -6.29 6.25
C LEU A 230 3.54 -5.85 6.70
N ILE A 231 3.02 -4.73 6.22
CA ILE A 231 1.67 -4.30 6.54
C ILE A 231 0.68 -5.33 5.98
N GLU A 232 -0.01 -6.00 6.88
CA GLU A 232 -0.94 -7.08 6.55
C GLU A 232 -2.31 -6.57 6.09
N PRO A 233 -2.98 -5.60 6.76
CA PRO A 233 -4.27 -5.11 6.30
C PRO A 233 -4.12 -4.25 5.03
N GLY A 234 -4.96 -4.51 4.03
CA GLY A 234 -4.90 -3.76 2.77
C GLY A 234 -5.16 -2.26 2.94
N ILE A 235 -6.08 -1.90 3.84
CA ILE A 235 -6.31 -0.51 4.27
C ILE A 235 -5.06 0.12 4.91
N GLY A 236 -4.25 -0.65 5.66
CA GLY A 236 -3.00 -0.16 6.24
C GLY A 236 -1.96 0.19 5.17
N ARG A 237 -1.86 -0.63 4.11
CA ARG A 237 -0.99 -0.32 2.96
C ARG A 237 -1.44 0.92 2.22
N PHE A 238 -2.74 1.06 1.97
CA PHE A 238 -3.29 2.30 1.42
C PHE A 238 -3.00 3.51 2.31
N LEU A 239 -3.16 3.37 3.63
CA LEU A 239 -2.91 4.43 4.58
C LEU A 239 -1.44 4.86 4.61
N TYR A 240 -0.49 3.92 4.56
CA TYR A 240 0.93 4.25 4.44
C TYR A 240 1.20 5.08 3.17
N ARG A 241 0.62 4.68 2.02
CA ARG A 241 0.77 5.44 0.77
C ARG A 241 0.20 6.86 0.89
N LEU A 242 -0.98 6.99 1.49
CA LEU A 242 -1.62 8.28 1.74
C LEU A 242 -0.75 9.16 2.66
N ALA A 243 -0.25 8.62 3.77
CA ALA A 243 0.64 9.31 4.70
C ALA A 243 1.92 9.78 3.99
N ARG A 244 2.54 8.89 3.21
CA ARG A 244 3.77 9.19 2.47
C ARG A 244 3.59 10.33 1.46
N ARG A 245 2.45 10.38 0.79
CA ARG A 245 2.14 11.47 -0.13
C ARG A 245 1.76 12.77 0.57
N ALA A 246 0.87 12.70 1.57
CA ALA A 246 0.23 13.86 2.16
C ALA A 246 1.06 14.50 3.27
N ALA A 247 1.57 13.67 4.20
CA ALA A 247 2.41 14.13 5.30
C ALA A 247 3.88 14.21 4.88
N GLY A 248 4.38 13.27 4.05
CA GLY A 248 5.79 13.27 3.68
C GLY A 248 6.69 13.18 4.92
N LYS A 249 7.45 14.23 5.24
CA LYS A 249 8.26 14.34 6.46
C LYS A 249 7.64 15.22 7.56
N THR A 250 6.41 15.70 7.35
CA THR A 250 5.69 16.59 8.27
C THR A 250 4.44 15.91 8.80
N THR A 251 3.39 16.69 9.08
CA THR A 251 2.08 16.22 9.53
C THR A 251 1.02 16.53 8.48
N ALA A 252 0.05 15.64 8.32
CA ALA A 252 -1.16 15.89 7.54
C ALA A 252 -2.40 15.28 8.20
N THR A 253 -3.54 15.95 8.07
CA THR A 253 -4.81 15.55 8.69
C THR A 253 -5.87 15.33 7.62
N TRP A 254 -6.58 14.20 7.70
CA TRP A 254 -7.57 13.76 6.70
C TRP A 254 -8.84 13.26 7.37
N GLY A 255 -10.02 13.65 6.87
CA GLY A 255 -11.28 13.13 7.40
C GLY A 255 -11.46 11.65 7.09
N PHE A 256 -11.96 10.86 8.06
CA PHE A 256 -12.24 9.42 7.85
C PHE A 256 -13.10 9.18 6.61
N ARG A 257 -14.07 10.06 6.37
CA ARG A 257 -14.97 9.98 5.22
C ARG A 257 -14.22 10.10 3.89
N THR A 258 -13.29 11.04 3.79
CA THR A 258 -12.46 11.22 2.60
C THR A 258 -11.51 10.06 2.38
N ILE A 259 -10.92 9.51 3.45
CA ILE A 259 -10.08 8.31 3.35
C ILE A 259 -10.92 7.13 2.85
N TYR A 260 -12.12 6.93 3.41
CA TYR A 260 -13.05 5.90 2.97
C TYR A 260 -13.35 5.98 1.46
N GLU A 261 -13.72 7.17 0.98
CA GLU A 261 -14.02 7.42 -0.44
C GLU A 261 -12.82 7.15 -1.35
N ARG A 262 -11.62 7.58 -0.93
CA ARG A 262 -10.39 7.40 -1.71
C ARG A 262 -9.77 6.02 -1.62
N SER A 263 -10.11 5.25 -0.59
CA SER A 263 -9.62 3.89 -0.36
C SER A 263 -10.25 2.85 -1.30
N GLY A 264 -11.39 3.19 -1.92
CA GLY A 264 -12.15 2.24 -2.75
C GLY A 264 -12.74 1.07 -1.96
N SER A 265 -12.88 1.20 -0.64
CA SER A 265 -13.46 0.16 0.23
C SER A 265 -14.92 -0.13 -0.15
N THR A 266 -15.29 -1.41 -0.13
CA THR A 266 -16.67 -1.89 -0.35
C THR A 266 -17.44 -2.12 0.95
N SER A 267 -16.77 -2.03 2.11
CA SER A 267 -17.40 -2.17 3.42
C SER A 267 -18.29 -0.97 3.73
N LYS A 268 -19.27 -1.13 4.64
CA LYS A 268 -19.98 0.03 5.20
C LYS A 268 -19.00 0.98 5.89
N PHE A 269 -19.30 2.28 5.90
CA PHE A 269 -18.43 3.31 6.51
C PHE A 269 -18.14 3.06 8.00
N PHE A 270 -19.11 2.54 8.75
CA PHE A 270 -18.92 2.17 10.16
C PHE A 270 -17.87 1.06 10.34
N GLU A 271 -17.95 0.00 9.53
CA GLU A 271 -16.95 -1.08 9.54
C GLU A 271 -15.57 -0.61 9.10
N PHE A 272 -15.52 0.25 8.07
CA PHE A 272 -14.28 0.89 7.66
C PHE A 272 -13.64 1.69 8.80
N SER A 273 -14.45 2.51 9.50
CA SER A 273 -13.99 3.34 10.62
C SER A 273 -13.51 2.46 11.78
N ARG A 274 -14.19 1.34 12.04
CA ARG A 274 -13.76 0.33 13.03
C ARG A 274 -12.40 -0.26 12.67
N MET A 275 -12.21 -0.68 11.42
CA MET A 275 -10.93 -1.20 10.94
C MET A 275 -9.81 -0.16 11.02
N LEU A 276 -10.10 1.10 10.65
CA LEU A 276 -9.15 2.19 10.72
C LEU A 276 -8.71 2.46 12.17
N ARG A 277 -9.65 2.46 13.12
CA ARG A 277 -9.34 2.57 14.56
C ARG A 277 -8.51 1.43 15.10
N SER A 278 -8.69 0.20 14.60
CA SER A 278 -7.81 -0.91 14.96
C SER A 278 -6.36 -0.65 14.53
N ILE A 279 -6.16 -0.07 13.34
CA ILE A 279 -4.82 0.30 12.85
C ILE A 279 -4.26 1.47 13.67
N ILE A 280 -5.08 2.46 14.01
CA ILE A 280 -4.69 3.57 14.90
C ILE A 280 -4.27 3.04 16.27
N LYS A 281 -5.00 2.08 16.84
CA LYS A 281 -4.67 1.46 18.13
C LYS A 281 -3.33 0.70 18.07
N ALA A 282 -3.03 0.04 16.96
CA ALA A 282 -1.75 -0.64 16.75
C ALA A 282 -0.58 0.34 16.53
N ASN A 283 -0.84 1.46 15.84
CA ASN A 283 0.10 2.56 15.58
C ASN A 283 1.50 2.10 15.11
N ASP A 284 1.53 1.05 14.29
CA ASP A 284 2.73 0.37 13.81
C ASP A 284 2.97 0.59 12.31
N ILE A 285 2.30 1.58 11.70
CA ILE A 285 2.59 2.01 10.33
C ILE A 285 4.03 2.53 10.27
N PRO A 286 4.88 2.03 9.34
CA PRO A 286 6.27 2.46 9.25
C PRO A 286 6.40 3.97 9.04
N GLU A 287 7.42 4.60 9.63
CA GLU A 287 7.72 6.05 9.57
C GLU A 287 6.68 7.01 10.17
N TYR A 288 5.44 6.57 10.44
CA TYR A 288 4.34 7.46 10.83
C TYR A 288 3.72 7.08 12.17
N THR A 289 3.38 8.10 12.96
CA THR A 289 2.44 8.03 14.07
C THR A 289 1.08 8.46 13.53
N ILE A 290 0.02 7.71 13.84
CA ILE A 290 -1.34 8.01 13.40
C ILE A 290 -2.26 8.15 14.61
N LEU A 291 -3.07 9.21 14.62
CA LEU A 291 -3.96 9.55 15.73
C LEU A 291 -5.34 9.95 15.20
N GLU A 292 -6.38 9.62 15.95
CA GLU A 292 -7.74 10.12 15.71
C GLU A 292 -7.94 11.44 16.45
N GLU A 293 -8.42 12.46 15.75
CA GLU A 293 -8.76 13.77 16.31
C GLU A 293 -10.23 14.13 16.00
N PRO A 294 -10.93 14.84 16.90
CA PRO A 294 -12.26 15.32 16.62
C PRO A 294 -12.24 16.41 15.54
N GLY A 295 -13.12 16.31 14.55
CA GLY A 295 -13.31 17.32 13.51
C GLY A 295 -14.76 17.77 13.39
N LYS A 296 -14.98 18.96 12.79
CA LYS A 296 -16.32 19.53 12.59
C LYS A 296 -17.24 18.63 11.76
N MET A 297 -16.67 17.89 10.82
CA MET A 297 -17.40 17.01 9.88
C MET A 297 -17.29 15.52 10.26
N GLY A 298 -16.88 15.21 11.50
CA GLY A 298 -16.63 13.86 11.98
C GLY A 298 -15.15 13.60 12.31
N PRO A 299 -14.78 12.34 12.56
CA PRO A 299 -13.43 11.98 12.98
C PRO A 299 -12.40 12.25 11.89
N MET A 300 -11.26 12.79 12.31
CA MET A 300 -10.10 13.10 11.48
C MET A 300 -8.96 12.16 11.86
N LEU A 301 -8.13 11.80 10.89
CA LEU A 301 -6.90 11.06 11.08
C LEU A 301 -5.72 12.00 10.86
N THR A 302 -4.94 12.23 11.89
CA THR A 302 -3.68 12.98 11.82
C THR A 302 -2.53 11.98 11.69
N MET A 303 -1.71 12.19 10.66
CA MET A 303 -0.55 11.36 10.32
C MET A 303 0.70 12.23 10.45
N THR A 304 1.57 11.90 11.39
CA THR A 304 2.81 12.64 11.66
C THR A 304 4.00 11.75 11.39
N HIS A 305 4.98 12.25 10.63
CA HIS A 305 6.24 11.53 10.46
C HIS A 305 7.00 11.49 11.79
N ARG A 306 7.43 10.30 12.26
CA ARG A 306 8.00 10.10 13.60
C ARG A 306 9.23 10.98 13.87
N ALA A 307 10.06 11.24 12.85
CA ALA A 307 11.21 12.14 13.01
C ALA A 307 10.83 13.61 13.28
N MET A 308 9.58 14.03 13.05
CA MET A 308 9.08 15.36 13.42
C MET A 308 8.75 15.44 14.91
N GLU A 309 8.29 14.33 15.51
CA GLU A 309 7.94 14.26 16.93
C GLU A 309 9.20 14.37 17.81
N GLU A 310 10.33 13.85 17.34
CA GLU A 310 11.64 13.96 18.01
C GLU A 310 12.19 15.40 18.09
N ILE A 311 11.64 16.34 17.31
CA ILE A 311 12.08 17.74 17.25
C ILE A 311 11.30 18.62 18.24
N VAL A 312 10.13 18.17 18.71
CA VAL A 312 9.32 18.89 19.71
C VAL A 312 9.55 18.23 21.08
N PRO A 313 10.27 18.87 22.02
CA PRO A 313 10.39 18.31 23.35
C PRO A 313 9.00 18.15 23.97
N PRO A 314 8.74 17.08 24.75
CA PRO A 314 7.46 16.93 25.43
C PRO A 314 7.22 18.20 26.25
N ALA A 315 6.06 18.81 26.06
CA ALA A 315 5.64 19.94 26.88
C ALA A 315 5.73 19.48 28.34
N THR A 316 6.71 20.01 29.06
CA THR A 316 6.84 19.83 30.50
C THR A 316 5.52 20.27 31.11
N GLY A 317 4.73 19.32 31.58
CA GLY A 317 3.54 19.61 32.36
C GLY A 317 3.97 20.48 33.52
N SER A 318 3.44 21.71 33.55
CA SER A 318 3.48 22.56 34.72
C SER A 318 2.75 21.83 35.84
N ALA A 319 3.51 21.24 36.75
CA ALA A 319 3.03 20.96 38.08
C ALA A 319 3.04 22.29 38.84
N ASP A 320 1.87 22.89 38.97
CA ASP A 320 1.50 23.79 40.07
C ASP A 320 0.33 23.15 40.82
#